data_AF-A0A915CC54-F1
#
_entry.id   AF-A0A915CC54-F1
#
_cell.length_a   1.000
_cell.length_b   1.000
_cell.length_c   1.000
_cell.angle_alpha   90.00
_cell.angle_beta   90.00
_cell.angle_gamma   90.00
#
_symmetry.space_group_name_H-M   'P 1'
#
loop_
_entity.id
_entity.type
_entity.pdbx_description
1 polymer ?
#
loop_
_entity_poly.entity_id
_entity_poly.type
_entity_poly.pdbx_seq_one_letter_code
_entity_poly.pdbx_strand_id
1 'polypeptide(L)'
;MATASSSGTPSEHKSVLFVCLGNICRSPMAEAIFADTVKKNGLSDEWTVDSAALIDYHVGMQPDKRAIRTLNKFGISDYKHKARQVTAEDFRIFDYIMGMDENNM
;
A
#
# COMPACT_ATOMS: atom_id res chain seq x y z
N MET A 1 18.53 -22.76 -35.29
CA MET A 1 18.57 -22.31 -33.88
C MET A 1 17.19 -21.78 -33.55
N ALA A 2 16.35 -22.61 -32.93
CA ALA A 2 14.98 -22.28 -32.59
C ALA A 2 14.95 -21.31 -31.39
N THR A 3 14.18 -20.25 -31.54
CA THR A 3 13.88 -19.23 -30.53
C THR A 3 13.16 -19.85 -29.35
N ALA A 4 13.68 -19.64 -28.14
CA ALA A 4 12.96 -19.95 -26.91
C ALA A 4 11.78 -18.98 -26.76
N SER A 5 10.56 -19.53 -26.83
CA SER A 5 9.31 -18.82 -26.52
C SER A 5 9.16 -18.71 -25.01
N SER A 6 9.26 -17.50 -24.46
CA SER A 6 8.90 -17.19 -23.09
C SER A 6 7.38 -17.27 -22.94
N SER A 7 6.89 -18.38 -22.36
CA SER A 7 5.50 -18.50 -21.92
C SER A 7 5.32 -17.72 -20.61
N GLY A 8 5.08 -16.41 -20.70
CA GLY A 8 4.55 -15.64 -19.58
C GLY A 8 3.06 -15.95 -19.44
N THR A 9 2.65 -16.51 -18.30
CA THR A 9 1.24 -16.44 -17.89
C THR A 9 0.81 -14.97 -17.86
N PRO A 10 -0.45 -14.61 -18.20
CA PRO A 10 -0.94 -13.25 -18.00
C PRO A 10 -0.66 -12.86 -16.55
N SER A 11 0.11 -11.79 -16.31
CA SER A 11 0.31 -11.27 -14.97
C SER A 11 -1.06 -10.78 -14.49
N GLU A 12 -1.64 -11.51 -13.56
CA GLU A 12 -2.87 -11.10 -12.91
C GLU A 12 -2.55 -9.86 -12.08
N HIS A 13 -3.09 -8.72 -12.49
CA HIS A 13 -2.91 -7.46 -11.77
C HIS A 13 -3.57 -7.58 -10.40
N LYS A 14 -2.80 -7.31 -9.33
CA LYS A 14 -3.21 -7.51 -7.94
C LYS A 14 -3.35 -6.20 -7.21
N SER A 15 -4.16 -6.19 -6.16
CA SER A 15 -4.44 -5.01 -5.37
C SER A 15 -4.39 -5.30 -3.87
N VAL A 16 -3.73 -4.43 -3.11
CA VAL A 16 -3.63 -4.54 -1.65
C VAL A 16 -3.97 -3.23 -0.95
N LEU A 17 -4.78 -3.32 0.10
CA LEU A 17 -5.13 -2.22 0.99
C LEU A 17 -4.66 -2.50 2.42
N PHE A 18 -3.79 -1.63 2.94
CA PHE A 18 -3.36 -1.69 4.33
C PHE A 18 -4.28 -0.86 5.24
N VAL A 19 -4.78 -1.44 6.32
CA VAL A 19 -5.77 -0.80 7.20
C VAL A 19 -5.24 -0.68 8.62
N CYS A 20 -5.27 0.52 9.17
CA CYS A 20 -5.07 0.73 10.60
C CYS A 20 -6.07 1.75 11.14
N LEU A 21 -6.19 1.90 12.45
CA LEU A 21 -7.17 2.80 13.05
C LEU A 21 -7.25 4.19 12.38
N GLY A 22 -6.14 4.93 12.30
CA GLY A 22 -6.14 6.34 11.89
C GLY A 22 -5.40 6.69 10.60
N ASN A 23 -4.82 5.72 9.89
CA ASN A 23 -4.11 5.92 8.61
C ASN A 23 -3.05 7.04 8.56
N ILE A 24 -2.34 7.25 9.67
CA ILE A 24 -1.22 8.22 9.73
C ILE A 24 0.12 7.59 10.14
N CYS A 25 0.11 6.39 10.76
CA CYS A 25 1.34 5.76 11.27
C CYS A 25 1.64 4.45 10.55
N ARG A 26 0.91 3.39 10.88
CA ARG A 26 1.25 2.01 10.50
C ARG A 26 0.90 1.70 9.04
N SER A 27 -0.37 1.89 8.67
CA SER A 27 -0.79 1.55 7.30
C SER A 27 -0.13 2.41 6.20
N PRO A 28 0.13 3.73 6.38
CA PRO A 28 0.92 4.49 5.41
C PRO A 28 2.37 4.00 5.27
N MET A 29 2.99 3.56 6.37
CA MET A 29 4.34 2.97 6.30
C MET A 29 4.33 1.65 5.54
N ALA A 30 3.34 0.79 5.78
CA ALA A 30 3.21 -0.47 5.07
C ALA A 30 3.02 -0.26 3.56
N GLU A 31 2.13 0.66 3.17
CA GLU A 31 1.93 1.06 1.78
C GLU A 31 3.22 1.55 1.13
N ALA A 32 3.92 2.50 1.77
CA ALA A 32 5.16 3.07 1.25
C ALA A 32 6.26 2.01 1.05
N ILE A 33 6.45 1.13 2.03
CA ILE A 33 7.45 0.05 2.00
C ILE A 33 7.08 -0.97 0.92
N PHE A 34 5.81 -1.35 0.81
CA PHE A 34 5.36 -2.33 -0.17
C PHE A 34 5.49 -1.77 -1.59
N ALA A 35 5.05 -0.53 -1.83
CA ALA A 35 5.18 0.14 -3.13
C ALA A 35 6.65 0.29 -3.56
N ASP A 36 7.54 0.67 -2.65
CA ASP A 36 8.99 0.73 -2.92
C ASP A 36 9.56 -0.66 -3.23
N THR A 37 9.13 -1.70 -2.53
CA THR A 37 9.55 -3.08 -2.76
C THR A 37 9.10 -3.59 -4.13
N VAL A 38 7.83 -3.39 -4.48
CA VAL A 38 7.27 -3.73 -5.80
C VAL A 38 8.04 -3.01 -6.91
N LYS A 39 8.29 -1.71 -6.75
CA LYS A 39 9.06 -0.91 -7.70
C LYS A 39 10.49 -1.43 -7.89
N LYS A 40 11.19 -1.76 -6.80
CA LYS A 40 12.56 -2.29 -6.85
C LYS A 40 12.65 -3.66 -7.54
N ASN A 41 11.56 -4.43 -7.55
CA ASN A 41 11.47 -5.71 -8.24
C ASN A 41 10.92 -5.60 -9.67
N GLY A 42 10.60 -4.38 -10.16
CA GLY A 42 10.08 -4.18 -11.51
C GLY A 42 8.62 -4.62 -11.69
N LEU A 43 7.85 -4.70 -10.61
CA LEU A 43 6.47 -5.21 -10.60
C LEU A 43 5.40 -4.12 -10.50
N SER A 44 5.78 -2.84 -10.71
CA SER A 44 4.87 -1.70 -10.51
C SER A 44 3.60 -1.77 -11.34
N ASP A 45 3.67 -2.34 -12.55
CA ASP A 45 2.52 -2.44 -13.46
C ASP A 45 1.57 -3.59 -13.07
N GLU A 46 2.00 -4.46 -12.15
CA GLU A 46 1.25 -5.64 -11.70
C GLU A 46 0.52 -5.40 -10.37
N TRP A 47 0.75 -4.25 -9.70
CA TRP A 47 0.21 -4.00 -8.36
C TRP A 47 -0.42 -2.61 -8.20
N THR A 48 -1.62 -2.61 -7.64
CA THR A 48 -2.23 -1.44 -6.99
C THR A 48 -2.01 -1.54 -5.48
N VAL A 49 -1.53 -0.47 -4.86
CA VAL A 49 -1.16 -0.43 -3.44
C VAL A 49 -1.77 0.82 -2.82
N ASP A 50 -2.49 0.68 -1.72
CA ASP A 50 -3.10 1.80 -1.00
C ASP A 50 -3.17 1.53 0.52
N SER A 51 -3.53 2.55 1.30
CA SER A 51 -3.85 2.43 2.71
C SER A 51 -5.03 3.28 3.16
N ALA A 52 -5.76 2.79 4.18
CA ALA A 52 -6.94 3.45 4.71
C ALA A 52 -7.06 3.37 6.24
N ALA A 53 -8.00 4.17 6.77
CA ALA A 53 -8.34 4.29 8.18
C ALA A 53 -9.67 3.58 8.48
N LEU A 54 -9.82 3.06 9.70
CA LEU A 54 -11.14 2.63 10.19
C LEU A 54 -11.99 3.82 10.61
N ILE A 55 -11.37 4.83 11.24
CA ILE A 55 -12.03 6.06 11.70
C ILE A 55 -11.62 7.26 10.85
N ASP A 56 -12.46 8.29 10.81
CA ASP A 56 -12.29 9.47 9.97
C ASP A 56 -11.45 10.59 10.62
N TYR A 57 -11.03 10.43 11.88
CA TYR A 57 -10.39 11.48 12.68
C TYR A 57 -9.20 12.18 11.98
N HIS A 58 -8.47 11.45 11.13
CA HIS A 58 -7.32 12.00 10.43
C HIS A 58 -7.51 12.25 8.93
N VAL A 59 -8.72 12.11 8.38
CA VAL A 59 -8.95 12.22 6.94
C VAL A 59 -8.43 13.55 6.38
N GLY A 60 -7.70 13.46 5.27
CA GLY A 60 -7.04 14.59 4.61
C GLY A 60 -5.69 15.01 5.20
N MET A 61 -5.33 14.51 6.39
CA MET A 61 -4.04 14.81 7.02
C MET A 61 -2.91 13.97 6.43
N GLN A 62 -1.69 14.51 6.50
CA GLN A 62 -0.48 13.78 6.12
C GLN A 62 -0.13 12.72 7.17
N PRO A 63 0.66 11.69 6.79
CA PRO A 63 1.24 10.75 7.74
C PRO A 63 1.99 11.44 8.89
N ASP A 64 2.02 10.78 10.04
CA ASP A 64 2.72 11.22 11.24
C ASP A 64 4.20 11.48 10.91
N LYS A 65 4.73 12.59 11.43
CA LYS A 65 6.12 13.02 11.16
C LYS A 65 7.15 11.95 11.54
N ARG A 66 6.86 11.09 12.53
CA ARG A 66 7.73 9.97 12.93
C ARG A 66 7.74 8.86 11.87
N ALA A 67 6.59 8.57 11.26
CA ALA A 67 6.48 7.62 10.15
C ALA A 67 7.28 8.13 8.94
N ILE A 68 7.05 9.38 8.52
CA ILE A 68 7.80 10.02 7.42
C ILE A 68 9.31 10.03 7.70
N ARG A 69 9.72 10.43 8.90
CA ARG A 69 11.14 10.44 9.28
C ARG A 69 11.76 9.04 9.20
N THR A 70 10.99 8.01 9.54
CA THR A 70 11.47 6.62 9.46
C THR A 70 11.61 6.19 8.00
N LEU A 71 10.60 6.43 7.17
CA LEU A 71 10.66 6.15 5.72
C LEU A 71 11.88 6.82 5.05
N ASN A 72 12.12 8.09 5.38
CA ASN A 72 13.28 8.83 4.87
C ASN A 72 14.62 8.17 5.25
N LYS A 73 14.74 7.62 6.47
CA LYS A 73 15.96 6.91 6.91
C LYS A 73 16.23 5.65 6.09
N PHE A 74 15.20 5.05 5.51
CA PHE A 74 15.29 3.87 4.64
C PHE A 74 15.28 4.23 3.14
N GLY A 75 15.44 5.51 2.80
CA GLY A 75 15.55 5.97 1.41
C GLY A 75 14.22 6.19 0.68
N ILE A 76 13.09 6.12 1.38
CA ILE A 76 11.76 6.40 0.82
C ILE A 76 11.40 7.86 1.14
N SER A 77 11.97 8.80 0.40
CA SER A 77 11.82 10.26 0.65
C SER A 77 10.62 10.92 -0.02
N ASP A 78 10.11 10.30 -1.09
CA ASP A 78 9.12 10.92 -1.98
C ASP A 78 7.69 10.46 -1.67
N TYR A 79 7.50 9.76 -0.55
CA TYR A 79 6.19 9.25 -0.14
C TYR A 79 5.26 10.40 0.22
N LYS A 80 4.10 10.44 -0.46
CA LYS A 80 3.04 11.41 -0.23
C LYS A 80 1.74 10.65 -0.10
N HIS A 81 1.08 10.86 1.03
CA HIS A 81 -0.22 10.27 1.31
C HIS A 81 -1.10 11.28 2.02
N LYS A 82 -2.41 11.10 1.88
CA LYS A 82 -3.39 11.77 2.72
C LYS A 82 -4.30 10.70 3.29
N ALA A 83 -4.45 10.72 4.60
CA ALA A 83 -5.28 9.76 5.28
C ALA A 83 -6.70 9.76 4.69
N ARG A 84 -7.25 8.58 4.46
CA ARG A 84 -8.63 8.40 3.98
C ARG A 84 -9.30 7.31 4.81
N GLN A 85 -10.62 7.34 4.91
CA GLN A 85 -11.37 6.26 5.54
C GLN A 85 -11.59 5.12 4.56
N VAL A 86 -11.64 3.89 5.07
CA VAL A 86 -12.08 2.72 4.31
C VAL A 86 -13.55 2.87 3.94
N THR A 87 -13.91 2.41 2.75
CA THR A 87 -15.26 2.45 2.19
C THR A 87 -15.76 1.04 1.91
N ALA A 88 -17.08 0.87 1.74
CA ALA A 88 -17.64 -0.42 1.34
C ALA A 88 -17.15 -0.91 -0.04
N GLU A 89 -16.74 0.03 -0.91
CA GLU A 89 -16.23 -0.29 -2.24
C GLU A 89 -14.81 -0.86 -2.18
N ASP A 90 -14.00 -0.44 -1.20
CA ASP A 90 -12.66 -0.99 -0.99
C ASP A 90 -12.67 -2.52 -0.83
N PHE A 91 -13.69 -3.05 -0.14
CA PHE A 91 -13.89 -4.50 0.04
C PHE A 91 -14.27 -5.26 -1.23
N ARG A 92 -14.62 -4.54 -2.31
CA ARG A 92 -14.97 -5.13 -3.60
C ARG A 92 -13.84 -5.02 -4.62
N ILE A 93 -13.03 -3.97 -4.53
CA ILE A 93 -12.00 -3.66 -5.52
C ILE A 93 -10.60 -4.13 -5.13
N PHE A 94 -10.34 -4.35 -3.82
CA PHE A 94 -9.04 -4.84 -3.35
C PHE A 94 -9.06 -6.36 -3.13
N ASP A 95 -8.09 -7.06 -3.72
CA ASP A 95 -7.93 -8.52 -3.56
C ASP A 95 -7.48 -8.88 -2.15
N TYR A 96 -6.64 -8.03 -1.55
CA TYR A 96 -6.09 -8.21 -0.22
C TYR A 96 -6.36 -7.00 0.66
N ILE A 97 -6.92 -7.22 1.85
CA ILE A 97 -7.10 -6.20 2.87
C ILE A 97 -6.39 -6.65 4.14
N MET A 98 -5.38 -5.89 4.56
CA MET A 98 -4.47 -6.27 5.63
C MET A 98 -4.60 -5.32 6.81
N GLY A 99 -5.25 -5.79 7.88
CA GLY A 99 -5.29 -5.09 9.17
C GLY A 99 -3.91 -5.09 9.86
N MET A 100 -3.52 -3.96 10.45
CA MET A 100 -2.21 -3.83 11.12
C MET A 100 -2.17 -4.42 12.54
N ASP A 101 -3.33 -4.73 13.12
CA ASP A 101 -3.49 -5.44 14.40
C ASP A 101 -4.84 -6.19 14.41
N GLU A 102 -5.06 -7.05 15.41
CA GLU A 102 -6.27 -7.86 15.55
C GLU A 102 -7.55 -7.04 15.70
N ASN A 103 -7.47 -5.81 16.21
CA ASN A 103 -8.64 -4.92 16.30
C ASN A 103 -8.93 -4.23 14.96
N ASN A 104 -8.13 -4.47 13.92
CA ASN A 104 -8.31 -3.90 12.59
C ASN A 104 -8.75 -4.93 11.56
N MET A 105 -8.98 -6.17 11.99
CA MET A 105 -9.51 -7.27 11.19
C MET A 105 -11.01 -7.45 11.39
#